data_AF-A0A849H2W5-F1
#
_entry.id   AF-A0A849H2W5-F1
#
_cell.length_a   1.000
_cell.length_b   1.000
_cell.length_c   1.000
_cell.angle_alpha   90.00
_cell.angle_beta   90.00
_cell.angle_gamma   90.00
#
_symmetry.space_group_name_H-M   'P 1'
#
loop_
_entity.id
_entity.type
_entity.pdbx_description
1 polymer ?
#
loop_
_entity_poly.entity_id
_entity_poly.type
_entity_poly.pdbx_seq_one_letter_code
_entity_poly.pdbx_strand_id
1 'polypeptide(L)' 'MLAVLLVSAIVLFVLAYRIYGSWIARKLNLNDDYAVPSEVMYDGTDYVPAKTPVLFGHHFSS' A
#
# COMPACT_ATOMS: atom_id res chain seq x y z
N MET A 1 -3.08 24.78 21.54
CA MET A 1 -1.71 24.38 21.13
C MET A 1 -1.66 22.95 20.62
N LEU A 2 -2.02 21.93 21.43
CA LEU A 2 -2.00 20.51 21.02
C LEU A 2 -2.83 20.20 19.77
N ALA A 3 -4.06 20.71 19.68
CA ALA A 3 -4.91 20.49 18.51
C ALA A 3 -4.32 21.04 17.22
N VAL A 4 -3.65 22.20 17.27
CA VAL A 4 -2.99 22.81 16.10
C VAL A 4 -1.81 21.96 15.65
N LEU A 5 -1.01 21.45 16.59
CA LEU A 5 0.10 20.53 16.29
C LEU A 5 -0.39 19.19 15.71
N LEU A 6 -1.48 18.65 16.25
CA LEU A 6 -2.07 17.41 15.74
C LEU A 6 -2.55 17.59 14.30
N VAL A 7 -3.32 18.66 14.05
CA VAL A 7 -3.85 18.95 12.71
C VAL A 7 -2.71 19.23 11.73
N SER A 8 -1.69 19.99 12.12
CA SER A 8 -0.54 20.25 11.25
C SER A 8 0.23 18.96 10.93
N ALA A 9 0.43 18.08 11.91
CA ALA A 9 1.07 16.78 11.69
C ALA A 9 0.27 15.94 10.69
N ILE A 10 -1.04 15.81 10.85
CA ILE A 10 -1.90 15.07 9.93
C ILE A 10 -1.77 15.63 8.51
N VAL A 11 -1.85 16.96 8.34
CA VAL A 11 -1.72 17.61 7.03
C VAL A 11 -0.35 17.31 6.42
N LEU A 12 0.74 17.43 7.19
CA LEU A 12 2.08 17.13 6.72
C LEU A 12 2.24 15.67 6.30
N PHE A 13 1.72 14.71 7.08
CA PHE A 13 1.76 13.29 6.73
C PHE A 13 0.94 12.98 5.48
N VAL A 14 -0.23 13.60 5.31
CA VAL A 14 -1.04 13.43 4.11
C VAL A 14 -0.31 13.98 2.88
N LEU A 15 0.31 15.15 2.99
CA LEU A 15 1.10 15.75 1.91
C LEU A 15 2.32 14.88 1.58
N ALA A 16 3.06 14.41 2.59
CA ALA A 16 4.20 13.53 2.41
C ALA A 16 3.78 12.23 1.71
N TYR A 17 2.71 11.58 2.17
CA TYR A 17 2.17 10.37 1.54
C TYR A 17 1.80 10.59 0.07
N ARG A 18 1.12 11.70 -0.26
CA ARG A 18 0.72 11.98 -1.64
C ARG A 18 1.90 12.32 -2.55
N ILE A 19 2.76 13.23 -2.12
CA ILE A 19 3.87 13.74 -2.95
C ILE A 19 4.93 12.65 -3.12
N TYR A 20 5.42 12.10 -2.01
CA TYR A 20 6.48 11.10 -2.03
C TYR A 20 5.99 9.75 -2.53
N GLY A 21 4.79 9.32 -2.11
CA GLY A 21 4.19 8.09 -2.58
C GLY A 21 3.97 8.09 -4.10
N SER A 22 3.44 9.18 -4.66
CA SER A 22 3.27 9.31 -6.12
C SER A 22 4.62 9.36 -6.86
N TRP A 23 5.64 9.99 -6.26
CA TRP A 23 6.98 9.99 -6.85
C TRP A 23 7.60 8.58 -6.89
N ILE A 24 7.52 7.82 -5.78
CA ILE A 24 7.99 6.42 -5.75
C ILE A 24 7.20 5.58 -6.76
N ALA A 25 5.87 5.68 -6.78
CA ALA A 25 5.03 4.88 -7.67
C ALA A 25 5.43 5.06 -9.14
N ARG A 26 5.69 6.32 -9.56
CA ARG A 26 6.21 6.62 -10.90
C ARG A 26 7.62 6.08 -11.11
N LYS A 27 8.50 6.22 -10.13
CA LYS A 27 9.89 5.71 -10.21
C LYS A 27 9.95 4.19 -10.36
N LEU A 28 9.02 3.47 -9.73
CA LEU A 28 8.90 2.02 -9.80
C LEU A 28 8.03 1.53 -10.97
N ASN A 29 7.43 2.44 -11.75
CA ASN A 29 6.49 2.12 -12.81
C ASN A 29 5.36 1.19 -12.33
N LEU A 30 4.80 1.47 -11.15
CA LEU A 30 3.63 0.76 -10.66
C LEU A 30 2.48 0.94 -11.65
N ASN A 31 1.83 -0.16 -12.00
CA ASN A 31 0.71 -0.19 -12.93
C ASN A 31 -0.33 -1.18 -12.41
N ASP A 32 -1.50 -0.64 -12.08
CA ASP A 32 -2.62 -1.40 -11.52
C ASP A 32 -3.36 -2.23 -12.59
N ASP A 33 -3.06 -2.02 -13.88
CA ASP A 33 -3.59 -2.84 -14.98
C ASP A 33 -2.93 -4.23 -15.05
N TYR A 34 -1.82 -4.45 -14.35
CA TYR A 34 -1.17 -5.76 -14.31
C TYR A 34 -1.89 -6.67 -13.32
N ALA A 35 -2.49 -7.74 -13.85
CA ALA A 35 -3.05 -8.80 -13.02
C ALA A 35 -1.96 -9.45 -12.16
N VAL A 36 -2.27 -9.67 -10.88
CA VAL A 36 -1.32 -10.23 -9.93
C VAL A 36 -1.15 -11.75 -10.15
N PRO A 37 0.00 -12.33 -9.79
CA PRO A 37 0.26 -13.77 -9.89
C PRO A 37 -0.85 -14.67 -9.33
N SER A 38 -1.48 -14.27 -8.21
CA SER A 38 -2.58 -15.02 -7.59
C SER A 38 -3.84 -15.11 -8.45
N GLU A 39 -3.97 -14.27 -9.48
CA GLU A 39 -5.07 -14.32 -10.45
C GLU A 39 -4.66 -15.06 -11.72
N VAL A 40 -3.52 -14.73 -12.32
CA VAL A 40 -3.11 -15.29 -13.62
C VAL A 40 -2.45 -16.67 -13.55
N MET A 41 -1.88 -17.05 -12.41
CA MET A 41 -1.19 -18.33 -12.20
C MET A 41 -1.88 -19.20 -11.15
N TYR A 42 -3.19 -19.01 -10.94
CA TYR A 42 -3.94 -19.72 -9.90
C TYR A 42 -3.80 -21.25 -9.99
N ASP A 43 -3.30 -21.87 -8.92
CA ASP A 43 -3.05 -23.32 -8.84
C ASP A 43 -3.70 -24.00 -7.62
N GLY A 44 -4.35 -23.22 -6.75
CA GLY A 44 -4.99 -23.72 -5.53
C GLY A 44 -4.04 -24.02 -4.36
N THR A 45 -2.73 -23.82 -4.51
CA THR A 45 -1.72 -24.07 -3.47
C THR A 45 -0.75 -22.89 -3.31
N ASP A 46 0.08 -22.60 -4.30
CA ASP A 46 1.14 -21.57 -4.21
C ASP A 46 0.64 -20.19 -4.66
N TYR A 47 -0.28 -20.13 -5.63
CA TYR A 47 -0.86 -18.90 -6.17
C TYR A 47 -2.35 -18.87 -5.86
N VAL A 48 -2.72 -18.28 -4.73
CA VAL A 48 -4.11 -18.14 -4.29
C VAL A 48 -4.42 -16.72 -3.79
N PRO A 49 -5.58 -16.14 -4.14
CA PRO A 49 -5.98 -14.83 -3.61
C PRO A 49 -6.11 -14.86 -2.09
N ALA A 50 -5.27 -14.08 -1.42
CA ALA A 50 -5.32 -13.94 0.02
C ALA A 50 -6.40 -12.91 0.43
N LYS A 51 -7.06 -13.15 1.57
CA LYS A 51 -7.96 -12.15 2.16
C LYS A 51 -7.15 -10.93 2.60
N THR A 52 -7.67 -9.74 2.31
CA THR A 52 -7.02 -8.46 2.62
C THR A 52 -6.49 -8.36 4.07
N PRO A 53 -7.24 -8.73 5.13
CA PRO A 53 -6.72 -8.65 6.50
C PRO A 53 -5.53 -9.57 6.76
N VAL A 54 -5.47 -10.73 6.09
CA VAL A 54 -4.37 -11.69 6.23
C VAL A 54 -3.12 -11.13 5.57
N LEU A 55 -3.26 -10.56 4.36
CA LEU A 55 -2.17 -9.90 3.64
C LEU A 55 -1.59 -8.73 4.47
N PHE A 56 -2.47 -7.87 5.00
CA PHE A 56 -2.07 -6.77 5.89
C PHE A 56 -1.35 -7.29 7.13
N GLY A 57 -1.88 -8.31 7.80
CA GLY A 57 -1.21 -8.92 8.95
C GLY A 57 0.23 -9.35 8.64
N HIS A 58 0.45 -10.03 7.52
CA HIS A 58 1.79 -10.51 7.14
C HIS A 58 2.78 -9.37 6.85
N HIS A 59 2.34 -8.27 6.23
CA HIS A 59 3.21 -7.13 5.92
C HIS A 59 3.66 -6.33 7.16
N PHE A 60 2.90 -6.39 8.25
CA PHE A 60 3.14 -5.60 9.47
C PHE A 60 3.46 -6.46 10.71
N SER A 61 3.55 -7.78 10.57
CA SER A 61 3.85 -8.72 11.67
C SER A 61 5.35 -9.00 11.87
N SER A 62 6.25 -8.23 11.25
CA SER A 62 7.71 -8.37 11.37
C SER A 62 8.30 -7.40 12.39
#